data_AF-A0A843FUE5-F1
#
_entry.id   AF-A0A843FUE5-F1
#
_cell.length_a   1.000
_cell.length_b   1.000
_cell.length_c   1.000
_cell.angle_alpha   90.00
_cell.angle_beta   90.00
_cell.angle_gamma   90.00
#
_symmetry.space_group_name_H-M   'P 1'
#
loop_
_entity.id
_entity.type
_entity.pdbx_description
1 polymer ?
#
loop_
_entity_poly.entity_id
_entity_poly.type
_entity_poly.pdbx_seq_one_letter_code
_entity_poly.pdbx_strand_id
1 'polypeptide(L)'
;MKLSTRSREYIIPEYSLTGDLLSFLTCNLQYRYQNKGNLPPSMPVQLWFGEFIHGALEEAFLKWKKYSNTDQLGFPWNWEEEIKPIEDLITGRLKVKGLNPPYEYVNNYGPKDNIYSARLERSINLWGPHLFPLIEDTEVLIKGLRQLNDKNARSDYYSINGVVDVLSSKMVDKFYQKTNNNPFQQTLDDYFNLSQTNSIINYLYNNDEFKKLLDDELNEYEIIIDYKGMRRPSAPTKDELMEIQSFMENGTLFDSEEYEKYKVWIQHEWQILTYAWLRKNQENSDKPIVGIIFYLNELVPSNDDLKAIKEDLLKDQTDITLNQILDEDWERLRNWNEDSEIAIHRDLSD
;
A
#
# COMPACT_ATOMS: atom_id res chain seq x y z
N MET A 1 15.16 23.30 54.91
CA MET A 1 14.08 22.96 53.96
C MET A 1 14.76 22.55 52.66
N LYS A 2 14.80 21.25 52.32
CA LYS A 2 15.30 20.82 51.01
C LYS A 2 14.18 21.12 50.01
N LEU A 3 14.38 22.13 49.17
CA LEU A 3 13.47 22.41 48.06
C LEU A 3 13.43 21.17 47.17
N SER A 4 12.21 20.68 46.91
CA SER A 4 11.98 19.62 45.93
C SER A 4 12.57 20.08 44.61
N THR A 5 13.58 19.38 44.13
CA THR A 5 14.11 19.62 42.79
C THR A 5 13.02 19.22 41.81
N ARG A 6 12.59 20.14 40.94
CA ARG A 6 11.56 19.88 39.93
C ARG A 6 11.91 18.58 39.22
N SER A 7 11.00 17.60 39.24
CA SER A 7 11.17 16.35 38.52
C SER A 7 11.43 16.68 37.04
N ARG A 8 12.38 15.98 36.41
CA ARG A 8 12.64 16.14 34.98
C ARG A 8 11.34 15.92 34.21
N GLU A 9 11.14 16.70 33.15
CA GLU A 9 9.97 16.55 32.29
C GLU A 9 9.94 15.13 31.70
N TYR A 10 8.82 14.43 31.92
CA TYR A 10 8.59 13.11 31.38
C TYR A 10 8.17 13.27 29.92
N ILE A 11 9.09 12.97 29.01
CA ILE A 11 8.87 13.07 27.57
C ILE A 11 8.84 11.65 27.01
N ILE A 12 7.69 11.28 26.44
CA ILE A 12 7.54 10.01 25.71
C ILE A 12 8.20 10.21 24.34
N PRO A 13 9.23 9.45 23.97
CA PRO A 13 9.79 9.50 22.63
C PRO A 13 8.76 8.99 21.61
N GLU A 14 8.65 9.68 20.49
CA GLU A 14 7.75 9.31 19.40
C GLU A 14 8.57 8.94 18.16
N TYR A 15 8.19 7.84 17.51
CA TYR A 15 8.87 7.32 16.33
C TYR A 15 7.87 7.04 15.22
N SER A 16 8.23 7.45 13.99
CA SER A 16 7.53 7.04 12.78
C SER A 16 7.88 5.61 12.41
N LEU A 17 6.87 4.79 12.09
CA LEU A 17 7.09 3.42 11.65
C LEU A 17 7.97 3.39 10.40
N THR A 18 7.62 4.15 9.37
CA THR A 18 8.34 4.18 8.10
C THR A 18 9.59 5.06 8.18
N GLY A 19 9.45 6.28 8.72
CA GLY A 19 10.51 7.29 8.75
C GLY A 19 11.61 7.02 9.78
N ASP A 20 11.30 6.30 10.86
CA ASP A 20 12.30 5.96 11.89
C ASP A 20 12.62 4.47 11.95
N LEU A 21 11.62 3.62 12.22
CA LEU A 21 11.89 2.22 12.53
C LEU A 21 12.34 1.44 11.30
N LEU A 22 11.54 1.43 10.23
CA LEU A 22 11.89 0.74 8.98
C LEU A 22 13.12 1.38 8.31
N SER A 23 13.22 2.71 8.31
CA SER A 23 14.40 3.41 7.79
C SER A 23 15.69 3.02 8.52
N PHE A 24 15.63 2.87 9.85
CA PHE A 24 16.76 2.36 10.64
C PHE A 24 17.10 0.91 10.24
N LEU A 25 16.10 0.02 10.22
CA LEU A 25 16.28 -1.40 9.86
C LEU A 25 16.80 -1.59 8.43
N THR A 26 16.47 -0.69 7.51
CA THR A 26 17.02 -0.69 6.16
C THR A 26 18.49 -0.31 6.18
N CYS A 27 18.84 0.83 6.78
CA CYS A 27 20.23 1.24 6.93
C CYS A 27 20.44 2.20 8.12
N ASN A 28 21.00 1.65 9.21
CA ASN A 28 21.31 2.39 10.44
C ASN A 28 22.15 3.66 10.19
N LEU A 29 23.10 3.59 9.25
CA LEU A 29 24.01 4.70 8.95
C LEU A 29 23.29 5.82 8.18
N GLN A 30 22.54 5.44 7.14
CA GLN A 30 21.77 6.39 6.34
C GLN A 30 20.72 7.10 7.20
N TYR A 31 19.96 6.35 8.02
CA TYR A 31 19.01 6.91 8.97
C TYR A 31 19.64 7.96 9.89
N ARG A 32 20.84 7.66 10.44
CA ARG A 32 21.56 8.62 11.30
C ARG A 32 21.90 9.90 10.55
N TYR A 33 22.36 9.80 9.31
CA TYR A 33 22.72 10.98 8.52
C TYR A 33 21.51 11.81 8.08
N GLN A 34 20.39 11.17 7.76
CA GLN A 34 19.17 11.87 7.35
C GLN A 34 18.49 12.53 8.56
N ASN A 35 18.24 11.79 9.64
CA ASN A 35 17.45 12.30 10.78
C ASN A 35 18.26 13.12 11.78
N LYS A 36 19.60 12.93 11.88
CA LYS A 36 20.46 13.78 12.74
C LYS A 36 21.34 14.75 11.96
N GLY A 37 21.68 14.44 10.72
CA GLY A 37 22.58 15.25 9.89
C GLY A 37 21.86 16.24 8.97
N ASN A 38 20.52 16.21 8.89
CA ASN A 38 19.71 17.00 7.96
C ASN A 38 20.18 16.85 6.49
N LEU A 39 20.74 15.69 6.14
CA LEU A 39 21.11 15.44 4.75
C LEU A 39 19.84 15.20 3.92
N PRO A 40 19.77 15.73 2.69
CA PRO A 40 18.64 15.49 1.81
C PRO A 40 18.51 13.99 1.49
N PRO A 41 17.30 13.52 1.15
CA PRO A 41 17.08 12.13 0.78
C PRO A 41 17.94 11.75 -0.43
N SER A 42 18.47 10.53 -0.42
CA SER A 42 19.31 10.00 -1.50
C SER A 42 18.51 9.68 -2.77
N MET A 43 17.19 9.51 -2.66
CA MET A 43 16.27 9.18 -3.75
C MET A 43 15.11 10.18 -3.84
N PRO A 44 15.37 11.44 -4.24
CA PRO A 44 14.35 12.50 -4.30
C PRO A 44 13.25 12.20 -5.32
N VAL A 45 13.55 11.46 -6.39
CA VAL A 45 12.57 11.05 -7.42
C VAL A 45 11.56 10.06 -6.85
N GLN A 46 12.02 9.04 -6.12
CA GLN A 46 11.12 8.04 -5.52
C GLN A 46 10.26 8.65 -4.42
N LEU A 47 10.84 9.53 -3.59
CA LEU A 47 10.10 10.29 -2.59
C LEU A 47 9.01 11.15 -3.24
N TRP A 48 9.37 11.91 -4.29
CA TRP A 48 8.41 12.71 -5.03
C TRP A 48 7.30 11.84 -5.63
N PHE A 49 7.64 10.70 -6.24
CA PHE A 49 6.66 9.84 -6.88
C PHE A 49 5.68 9.21 -5.87
N GLY A 50 6.17 8.77 -4.71
CA GLY A 50 5.32 8.25 -3.64
C GLY A 50 4.28 9.29 -3.20
N GLU A 51 4.75 10.49 -2.81
CA GLU A 51 3.88 11.60 -2.39
C GLU A 51 2.92 12.06 -3.50
N PHE A 52 3.37 12.01 -4.76
CA PHE A 52 2.55 12.33 -5.92
C PHE A 52 1.41 11.34 -6.09
N ILE A 53 1.69 10.04 -6.03
CA ILE A 53 0.68 8.98 -6.19
C ILE A 53 -0.32 8.99 -5.06
N HIS A 54 0.14 9.06 -3.81
CA HIS A 54 -0.73 9.08 -2.64
C HIS A 54 -1.70 10.27 -2.72
N GLY A 55 -1.17 11.47 -2.93
CA GLY A 55 -2.01 12.67 -3.06
C GLY A 55 -2.94 12.64 -4.28
N ALA A 56 -2.50 12.08 -5.40
CA ALA A 56 -3.32 12.01 -6.60
C ALA A 56 -4.45 10.97 -6.49
N LEU A 57 -4.20 9.82 -5.87
CA LEU A 57 -5.23 8.81 -5.61
C LEU A 57 -6.23 9.29 -4.55
N GLU A 58 -5.77 10.00 -3.51
CA GLU A 58 -6.65 10.64 -2.54
C GLU A 58 -7.58 11.65 -3.22
N GLU A 59 -7.06 12.59 -4.00
CA GLU A 59 -7.86 13.58 -4.71
C GLU A 59 -8.79 12.94 -5.75
N ALA A 60 -8.35 11.87 -6.43
CA ALA A 60 -9.20 11.10 -7.34
C ALA A 60 -10.36 10.43 -6.59
N PHE A 61 -10.10 9.81 -5.44
CA PHE A 61 -11.16 9.25 -4.60
C PHE A 61 -12.15 10.32 -4.13
N LEU A 62 -11.67 11.46 -3.63
CA LEU A 62 -12.52 12.56 -3.18
C LEU A 62 -13.39 13.12 -4.31
N LYS A 63 -12.82 13.27 -5.51
CA LYS A 63 -13.56 13.66 -6.71
C LYS A 63 -14.61 12.61 -7.05
N TRP A 64 -14.26 11.33 -7.07
CA TRP A 64 -15.21 10.23 -7.31
C TRP A 64 -16.36 10.23 -6.30
N LYS A 65 -16.06 10.27 -4.99
CA LYS A 65 -17.04 10.28 -3.90
C LYS A 65 -18.02 11.46 -3.99
N LYS A 66 -17.57 12.59 -4.53
CA LYS A 66 -18.42 13.77 -4.74
C LYS A 66 -19.42 13.60 -5.88
N TYR A 67 -19.05 12.90 -6.96
CA TYR A 67 -19.86 12.74 -8.18
C TYR A 67 -20.48 11.35 -8.35
N SER A 68 -20.19 10.40 -7.46
CA SER A 68 -20.68 9.02 -7.52
C SER A 68 -22.20 8.93 -7.46
N ASN A 69 -22.88 9.90 -6.84
CA ASN A 69 -24.34 9.92 -6.70
C ASN A 69 -25.07 10.55 -7.89
N THR A 70 -24.36 11.09 -8.88
CA THR A 70 -24.95 11.85 -10.00
C THR A 70 -24.80 11.19 -11.36
N ASP A 71 -24.30 9.94 -11.43
CA ASP A 71 -23.94 9.20 -12.66
C ASP A 71 -22.96 9.97 -13.59
N GLN A 72 -22.33 11.05 -13.11
CA GLN A 72 -21.54 11.97 -13.92
C GLN A 72 -20.07 11.55 -14.05
N LEU A 73 -19.59 10.61 -13.24
CA LEU A 73 -18.17 10.27 -13.17
C LEU A 73 -17.98 8.75 -13.13
N GLY A 74 -18.28 8.12 -14.26
CA GLY A 74 -18.00 6.70 -14.50
C GLY A 74 -16.55 6.47 -14.90
N PHE A 75 -16.09 5.22 -14.80
CA PHE A 75 -14.81 4.79 -15.35
C PHE A 75 -14.98 4.26 -16.78
N PRO A 76 -13.95 4.32 -17.65
CA PRO A 76 -12.63 4.92 -17.41
C PRO A 76 -12.67 6.46 -17.47
N TRP A 77 -11.77 7.10 -16.73
CA TRP A 77 -11.55 8.53 -16.77
C TRP A 77 -10.64 8.90 -17.94
N ASN A 78 -10.99 9.98 -18.62
CA ASN A 78 -10.18 10.64 -19.62
C ASN A 78 -8.98 11.34 -18.96
N TRP A 79 -7.77 11.07 -19.46
CA TRP A 79 -6.58 11.68 -18.87
C TRP A 79 -6.59 13.21 -18.94
N GLU A 80 -6.88 13.80 -20.09
CA GLU A 80 -6.79 15.26 -20.31
C GLU A 80 -7.83 16.03 -19.49
N GLU A 81 -9.07 15.54 -19.47
CA GLU A 81 -10.20 16.25 -18.85
C GLU A 81 -10.29 15.98 -17.34
N GLU A 82 -9.93 14.77 -16.89
CA GLU A 82 -10.27 14.32 -15.54
C GLU A 82 -9.08 14.05 -14.64
N ILE A 83 -7.98 13.51 -15.17
CA ILE A 83 -6.79 13.10 -14.39
C ILE A 83 -5.73 14.21 -14.37
N LYS A 84 -5.42 14.82 -15.51
CA LYS A 84 -4.43 15.89 -15.64
C LYS A 84 -4.68 17.06 -14.68
N PRO A 85 -5.92 17.53 -14.43
CA PRO A 85 -6.16 18.58 -13.44
C PRO A 85 -5.73 18.17 -12.01
N ILE A 86 -5.85 16.88 -11.66
CA ILE A 86 -5.39 16.33 -10.38
C ILE A 86 -3.86 16.29 -10.37
N GLU A 87 -3.23 15.83 -11.46
CA GLU A 87 -1.77 15.81 -11.61
C GLU A 87 -1.17 17.21 -11.41
N ASP A 88 -1.73 18.23 -12.07
CA ASP A 88 -1.28 19.61 -12.00
C ASP A 88 -1.44 20.18 -10.57
N LEU A 89 -2.57 19.87 -9.92
CA LEU A 89 -2.85 20.27 -8.54
C LEU A 89 -1.82 19.70 -7.56
N ILE A 90 -1.61 18.38 -7.59
CA ILE A 90 -0.70 17.69 -6.67
C ILE A 90 0.74 18.09 -6.95
N THR A 91 1.14 18.17 -8.23
CA THR A 91 2.47 18.65 -8.61
C THR A 91 2.72 20.07 -8.09
N GLY A 92 1.71 20.96 -8.16
CA GLY A 92 1.77 22.30 -7.60
C GLY A 92 2.00 22.28 -6.07
N ARG A 93 1.26 21.43 -5.34
CA ARG A 93 1.42 21.26 -3.88
C ARG A 93 2.83 20.78 -3.51
N LEU A 94 3.36 19.79 -4.24
CA LEU A 94 4.70 19.24 -3.99
C LEU A 94 5.80 20.27 -4.27
N LYS A 95 5.67 21.06 -5.34
CA LYS A 95 6.60 22.15 -5.64
C LYS A 95 6.66 23.19 -4.51
N VAL A 96 5.52 23.55 -3.91
CA VAL A 96 5.48 24.47 -2.75
C VAL A 96 6.21 23.88 -1.53
N LYS A 97 6.16 22.55 -1.35
CA LYS A 97 6.93 21.83 -0.32
C LYS A 97 8.42 21.67 -0.67
N GLY A 98 8.88 22.15 -1.83
CA GLY A 98 10.26 22.00 -2.30
C GLY A 98 10.56 20.65 -2.95
N LEU A 99 9.56 19.78 -3.14
CA LEU A 99 9.68 18.52 -3.86
C LEU A 99 9.36 18.75 -5.34
N ASN A 100 10.40 18.90 -6.14
CA ASN A 100 10.26 19.14 -7.58
C ASN A 100 10.05 17.83 -8.35
N PRO A 101 9.18 17.84 -9.38
CA PRO A 101 9.02 16.69 -10.25
C PRO A 101 10.32 16.35 -11.00
N PRO A 102 10.53 15.06 -11.34
CA PRO A 102 11.62 14.63 -12.21
C PRO A 102 11.60 15.35 -13.56
N TYR A 103 12.76 15.50 -14.19
CA TYR A 103 12.86 16.16 -15.51
C TYR A 103 11.99 15.47 -16.56
N GLU A 104 11.97 14.12 -16.58
CA GLU A 104 11.14 13.33 -17.50
C GLU A 104 9.65 13.63 -17.34
N TYR A 105 9.19 13.85 -16.11
CA TYR A 105 7.80 14.22 -15.85
C TYR A 105 7.43 15.57 -16.47
N VAL A 106 8.37 16.52 -16.48
CA VAL A 106 8.12 17.90 -16.94
C VAL A 106 8.13 18.02 -18.46
N ASN A 107 8.98 17.26 -19.16
CA ASN A 107 9.13 17.39 -20.62
C ASN A 107 8.20 16.49 -21.43
N ASN A 108 7.64 15.46 -20.81
CA ASN A 108 6.81 14.49 -21.50
C ASN A 108 5.32 14.78 -21.24
N TYR A 109 4.52 14.74 -22.30
CA TYR A 109 3.10 15.09 -22.23
C TYR A 109 2.22 13.84 -22.25
N GLY A 110 1.49 13.65 -21.15
CA GLY A 110 0.50 12.59 -21.06
C GLY A 110 1.05 11.18 -20.89
N PRO A 111 0.17 10.21 -20.64
CA PRO A 111 0.53 8.85 -20.22
C PRO A 111 1.30 8.06 -21.29
N LYS A 112 1.20 8.46 -22.56
CA LYS A 112 1.96 7.81 -23.66
C LYS A 112 3.44 8.14 -23.68
N ASP A 113 3.83 9.27 -23.09
CA ASP A 113 5.22 9.73 -23.06
C ASP A 113 5.76 9.85 -21.62
N ASN A 114 4.89 9.87 -20.62
CA ASN A 114 5.23 10.06 -19.21
C ASN A 114 4.78 8.85 -18.38
N ILE A 115 5.74 8.04 -17.93
CA ILE A 115 5.49 6.82 -17.15
C ILE A 115 4.80 7.09 -15.81
N TYR A 116 5.01 8.26 -15.20
CA TYR A 116 4.37 8.61 -13.93
C TYR A 116 2.87 8.88 -14.14
N SER A 117 2.53 9.64 -15.18
CA SER A 117 1.14 9.87 -15.61
C SER A 117 0.48 8.57 -16.06
N ALA A 118 1.21 7.69 -16.77
CA ALA A 118 0.72 6.38 -17.19
C ALA A 118 0.35 5.49 -15.98
N ARG A 119 1.22 5.44 -14.97
CA ARG A 119 0.97 4.69 -13.73
C ARG A 119 -0.23 5.23 -12.98
N LEU A 120 -0.37 6.56 -12.88
CA LEU A 120 -1.52 7.17 -12.22
C LEU A 120 -2.83 6.88 -12.98
N GLU A 121 -2.84 7.10 -14.30
CA GLU A 121 -4.02 6.83 -15.14
C GLU A 121 -4.45 5.37 -15.00
N ARG A 122 -3.51 4.43 -15.09
CA ARG A 122 -3.81 3.00 -14.91
C ARG A 122 -4.29 2.69 -13.50
N SER A 123 -3.72 3.31 -12.48
CA SER A 123 -4.16 3.11 -11.09
C SER A 123 -5.62 3.55 -10.93
N ILE A 124 -5.98 4.74 -11.44
CA ILE A 124 -7.35 5.25 -11.37
C ILE A 124 -8.31 4.37 -12.18
N ASN A 125 -7.96 4.02 -13.42
CA ASN A 125 -8.88 3.34 -14.32
C ASN A 125 -9.02 1.84 -14.06
N LEU A 126 -7.97 1.17 -13.55
CA LEU A 126 -8.00 -0.26 -13.25
C LEU A 126 -8.37 -0.53 -11.79
N TRP A 127 -7.79 0.20 -10.84
CA TRP A 127 -8.11 -0.02 -9.42
C TRP A 127 -9.33 0.76 -8.98
N GLY A 128 -9.51 2.00 -9.43
CA GLY A 128 -10.61 2.89 -8.99
C GLY A 128 -12.00 2.23 -8.97
N PRO A 129 -12.47 1.54 -10.03
CA PRO A 129 -13.76 0.86 -10.03
C PRO A 129 -13.95 -0.16 -8.90
N HIS A 130 -12.86 -0.79 -8.46
CA HIS A 130 -12.88 -1.83 -7.43
C HIS A 130 -12.48 -1.29 -6.06
N LEU A 131 -11.60 -0.30 -6.01
CA LEU A 131 -10.99 0.21 -4.79
C LEU A 131 -11.81 1.35 -4.18
N PHE A 132 -12.18 2.36 -4.97
CA PHE A 132 -12.88 3.55 -4.45
C PHE A 132 -14.19 3.22 -3.73
N PRO A 133 -15.02 2.26 -4.20
CA PRO A 133 -16.22 1.86 -3.46
C PRO A 133 -15.96 1.20 -2.10
N LEU A 134 -14.72 0.74 -1.84
CA LEU A 134 -14.33 0.10 -0.60
C LEU A 134 -13.77 1.10 0.42
N ILE A 135 -13.29 2.25 -0.02
CA ILE A 135 -12.63 3.23 0.85
C ILE A 135 -13.68 3.88 1.78
N GLU A 136 -13.45 3.74 3.08
CA GLU A 136 -14.16 4.55 4.07
C GLU A 136 -13.42 5.87 4.28
N ASP A 137 -12.13 5.75 4.61
CA ASP A 137 -11.22 6.85 4.93
C ASP A 137 -9.87 6.68 4.22
N THR A 138 -9.24 7.82 3.91
CA THR A 138 -7.88 7.92 3.35
C THR A 138 -6.96 8.61 4.35
N GLU A 139 -5.65 8.34 4.28
CA GLU A 139 -4.62 9.01 5.10
C GLU A 139 -4.89 8.92 6.62
N VAL A 140 -5.22 7.72 7.12
CA VAL A 140 -5.61 7.50 8.51
C VAL A 140 -4.37 7.49 9.41
N LEU A 141 -4.26 8.52 10.27
CA LEU A 141 -3.23 8.60 11.29
C LEU A 141 -3.45 7.58 12.40
N ILE A 142 -2.46 6.71 12.58
CA ILE A 142 -2.46 5.69 13.64
C ILE A 142 -1.32 5.91 14.61
N LYS A 143 -1.61 5.73 15.90
CA LYS A 143 -0.65 5.95 16.99
C LYS A 143 -0.92 4.99 18.12
N GLY A 144 0.15 4.50 18.74
CA GLY A 144 0.07 3.59 19.88
C GLY A 144 1.30 3.68 20.77
N LEU A 145 1.10 3.34 22.04
CA LEU A 145 2.14 3.32 23.05
C LEU A 145 2.65 1.89 23.25
N ARG A 146 3.97 1.75 23.42
CA ARG A 146 4.62 0.49 23.79
C ARG A 146 5.45 0.69 25.04
N GLN A 147 5.44 -0.31 25.91
CA GLN A 147 6.25 -0.30 27.11
C GLN A 147 7.72 -0.50 26.75
N LEU A 148 8.58 0.30 27.35
CA LEU A 148 10.02 0.21 27.22
C LEU A 148 10.59 -0.50 28.45
N ASN A 149 11.13 -1.69 28.24
CA ASN A 149 11.73 -2.50 29.32
C ASN A 149 13.21 -2.15 29.53
N ASP A 150 13.53 -0.87 29.67
CA ASP A 150 14.90 -0.40 29.98
C ASP A 150 14.90 0.50 31.22
N LYS A 151 15.57 0.04 32.28
CA LYS A 151 15.69 0.76 33.56
C LYS A 151 16.47 2.08 33.45
N ASN A 152 17.24 2.27 32.37
CA ASN A 152 18.02 3.48 32.11
C ASN A 152 17.33 4.47 31.16
N ALA A 153 16.14 4.12 30.67
CA ALA A 153 15.41 4.98 29.75
C ALA A 153 14.81 6.21 30.44
N ARG A 154 14.57 7.25 29.65
CA ARG A 154 13.98 8.51 30.12
C ARG A 154 12.46 8.46 30.29
N SER A 155 11.83 7.40 29.79
CA SER A 155 10.40 7.13 29.85
C SER A 155 10.18 5.63 29.93
N ASP A 156 9.08 5.22 30.54
CA ASP A 156 8.64 3.81 30.62
C ASP A 156 7.95 3.37 29.33
N TYR A 157 7.68 4.30 28.41
CA TYR A 157 7.00 4.06 27.16
C TYR A 157 7.71 4.73 25.99
N TYR A 158 7.40 4.26 24.79
CA TYR A 158 7.64 4.97 23.55
C TYR A 158 6.38 4.90 22.68
N SER A 159 6.17 5.92 21.87
CA SER A 159 5.07 5.95 20.91
C SER A 159 5.56 5.54 19.53
N ILE A 160 4.76 4.75 18.84
CA ILE A 160 4.90 4.53 17.40
C ILE A 160 3.73 5.22 16.72
N ASN A 161 4.00 5.90 15.60
CA ASN A 161 2.99 6.47 14.72
C ASN A 161 3.19 5.99 13.27
N GLY A 162 2.10 6.03 12.49
CA GLY A 162 2.08 5.67 11.08
C GLY A 162 0.88 6.30 10.39
N VAL A 163 0.86 6.21 9.06
CA VAL A 163 -0.25 6.67 8.23
C VAL A 163 -0.66 5.51 7.35
N VAL A 164 -1.94 5.14 7.42
CA VAL A 164 -2.54 4.14 6.53
C VAL A 164 -3.13 4.88 5.34
N ASP A 165 -2.66 4.55 4.13
CA ASP A 165 -3.10 5.23 2.90
C ASP A 165 -4.62 5.09 2.71
N VAL A 166 -5.15 3.87 2.87
CA VAL A 166 -6.57 3.58 2.73
C VAL A 166 -7.04 2.63 3.83
N LEU A 167 -8.13 3.03 4.47
CA LEU A 167 -8.90 2.19 5.36
C LEU A 167 -10.27 1.90 4.73
N SER A 168 -10.60 0.62 4.63
CA SER A 168 -11.90 0.15 4.20
C SER A 168 -12.60 -0.51 5.39
N SER A 169 -13.81 -0.07 5.72
CA SER A 169 -14.68 -0.86 6.60
C SER A 169 -15.66 -1.69 5.80
N LYS A 170 -15.89 -2.90 6.28
CA LYS A 170 -17.03 -3.71 5.88
C LYS A 170 -17.72 -4.26 7.11
N MET A 171 -18.98 -3.86 7.25
CA MET A 171 -19.94 -4.66 8.00
C MET A 171 -20.29 -5.88 7.15
N VAL A 172 -19.93 -7.09 7.61
CA VAL A 172 -20.49 -8.35 7.11
C VAL A 172 -22.03 -8.26 7.16
N ASP A 173 -22.57 -7.61 8.19
CA ASP A 173 -24.00 -7.67 8.50
C ASP A 173 -24.91 -6.59 7.89
N LYS A 174 -24.42 -5.45 7.37
CA LYS A 174 -25.33 -4.45 6.76
C LYS A 174 -25.95 -4.88 5.44
N PHE A 175 -25.40 -5.92 4.79
CA PHE A 175 -26.03 -6.56 3.64
C PHE A 175 -26.84 -7.80 4.02
N TYR A 176 -26.52 -8.47 5.14
CA TYR A 176 -27.25 -9.65 5.61
C TYR A 176 -28.49 -9.33 6.46
N GLN A 177 -28.54 -8.18 7.18
CA GLN A 177 -29.60 -7.93 8.18
C GLN A 177 -30.51 -6.73 7.90
N LYS A 178 -30.25 -5.89 6.89
CA LYS A 178 -31.20 -4.84 6.48
C LYS A 178 -32.45 -5.37 5.75
N THR A 179 -32.59 -6.69 5.67
CA THR A 179 -33.65 -7.42 4.96
C THR A 179 -34.66 -8.10 5.88
N ASN A 180 -34.67 -7.79 7.19
CA ASN A 180 -35.71 -8.29 8.09
C ASN A 180 -36.58 -7.18 8.68
N ASN A 181 -37.20 -6.34 7.82
CA ASN A 181 -38.55 -5.80 8.07
C ASN A 181 -39.10 -5.01 6.84
N ASN A 182 -39.50 -5.76 5.78
CA ASN A 182 -40.45 -5.36 4.70
C ASN A 182 -40.06 -4.18 3.75
N PRO A 183 -40.69 -4.09 2.55
CA PRO A 183 -40.86 -5.09 1.49
C PRO A 183 -40.54 -4.46 0.10
N PHE A 184 -40.55 -5.27 -0.97
CA PHE A 184 -40.24 -4.92 -2.38
C PHE A 184 -38.76 -4.98 -2.79
N GLN A 185 -38.33 -6.23 -3.02
CA GLN A 185 -37.76 -6.63 -4.30
C GLN A 185 -36.46 -5.91 -4.72
N GLN A 186 -35.43 -6.05 -3.90
CA GLN A 186 -34.05 -6.08 -4.40
C GLN A 186 -33.57 -7.52 -4.24
N THR A 187 -33.38 -8.17 -5.39
CA THR A 187 -33.21 -9.60 -5.52
C THR A 187 -31.78 -9.99 -5.12
N LEU A 188 -31.58 -11.27 -4.78
CA LEU A 188 -30.26 -11.90 -4.61
C LEU A 188 -29.26 -11.56 -5.75
N ASP A 189 -29.76 -11.08 -6.89
CA ASP A 189 -29.00 -10.63 -8.04
C ASP A 189 -28.11 -9.41 -7.74
N ASP A 190 -28.51 -8.44 -6.89
CA ASP A 190 -27.68 -7.26 -6.59
C ASP A 190 -26.43 -7.62 -5.74
N TYR A 191 -26.56 -8.64 -4.90
CA TYR A 191 -25.49 -9.20 -4.06
C TYR A 191 -24.54 -10.12 -4.86
N PHE A 192 -25.11 -10.95 -5.75
CA PHE A 192 -24.31 -11.68 -6.73
C PHE A 192 -23.61 -10.72 -7.71
N ASN A 193 -24.22 -9.61 -8.10
CA ASN A 193 -23.62 -8.62 -8.99
C ASN A 193 -22.41 -7.92 -8.34
N LEU A 194 -22.45 -7.51 -7.07
CA LEU A 194 -21.30 -6.87 -6.40
C LEU A 194 -20.11 -7.83 -6.16
N SER A 195 -20.39 -9.08 -5.80
CA SER A 195 -19.36 -10.13 -5.64
C SER A 195 -18.83 -10.65 -7.00
N GLN A 196 -19.60 -10.50 -8.07
CA GLN A 196 -19.15 -10.77 -9.45
C GLN A 196 -18.47 -9.56 -10.12
N THR A 197 -18.63 -8.33 -9.60
CA THR A 197 -18.09 -7.11 -10.24
C THR A 197 -16.88 -6.49 -9.54
N ASN A 198 -16.63 -6.78 -8.25
CA ASN A 198 -15.47 -6.27 -7.54
C ASN A 198 -14.35 -7.32 -7.40
N SER A 199 -13.31 -7.16 -8.20
CA SER A 199 -12.18 -8.10 -8.28
C SER A 199 -11.45 -8.31 -6.94
N ILE A 200 -11.29 -7.25 -6.14
CA ILE A 200 -10.60 -7.32 -4.83
C ILE A 200 -11.41 -8.20 -3.88
N ILE A 201 -12.71 -7.97 -3.82
CA ILE A 201 -13.60 -8.71 -2.93
C ILE A 201 -13.75 -10.16 -3.36
N ASN A 202 -13.90 -10.39 -4.67
CA ASN A 202 -13.92 -11.75 -5.22
C ASN A 202 -12.63 -12.52 -4.87
N TYR A 203 -11.47 -11.88 -5.01
CA TYR A 203 -10.19 -12.48 -4.62
C TYR A 203 -10.16 -12.88 -3.14
N LEU A 204 -10.58 -11.98 -2.24
CA LEU A 204 -10.61 -12.26 -0.80
C LEU A 204 -11.57 -13.41 -0.45
N TYR A 205 -12.79 -13.43 -1.02
CA TYR A 205 -13.73 -14.52 -0.75
C TYR A 205 -13.29 -15.87 -1.32
N ASN A 206 -12.43 -15.89 -2.34
CA ASN A 206 -11.86 -17.15 -2.84
C ASN A 206 -10.69 -17.66 -1.99
N ASN A 207 -10.22 -16.87 -1.02
CA ASN A 207 -9.17 -17.28 -0.09
C ASN A 207 -9.75 -18.06 1.11
N ASP A 208 -9.28 -19.29 1.33
CA ASP A 208 -9.77 -20.17 2.39
C ASP A 208 -9.40 -19.71 3.80
N GLU A 209 -8.26 -19.02 3.98
CA GLU A 209 -7.87 -18.47 5.29
C GLU A 209 -8.75 -17.29 5.66
N PHE A 210 -9.07 -16.43 4.68
CA PHE A 210 -9.99 -15.32 4.87
C PHE A 210 -11.40 -15.81 5.24
N LYS A 211 -11.92 -16.83 4.57
CA LYS A 211 -13.21 -17.46 4.91
C LYS A 211 -13.25 -17.95 6.35
N LYS A 212 -12.21 -18.66 6.80
CA LYS A 212 -12.12 -19.16 8.19
C LYS A 212 -12.16 -18.03 9.22
N LEU A 213 -11.55 -16.87 8.92
CA LEU A 213 -11.59 -15.71 9.81
C LEU A 213 -12.98 -15.05 9.88
N LEU A 214 -13.78 -15.14 8.82
CA LEU A 214 -15.14 -14.60 8.79
C LEU A 214 -16.16 -15.48 9.51
N ASP A 215 -15.95 -16.81 9.52
CA ASP A 215 -16.84 -17.76 10.20
C ASP A 215 -16.89 -17.57 11.73
N ASP A 216 -15.94 -16.82 12.31
CA ASP A 216 -15.82 -16.52 13.75
C ASP A 216 -16.78 -15.40 14.25
N GLU A 217 -17.96 -15.20 13.65
CA GLU A 217 -18.98 -14.18 14.01
C GLU A 217 -18.48 -12.70 13.99
N LEU A 218 -17.54 -12.36 13.09
CA LEU A 218 -17.13 -10.97 12.91
C LEU A 218 -18.16 -10.19 12.09
N ASN A 219 -19.00 -9.41 12.77
CA ASN A 219 -20.02 -8.60 12.09
C ASN A 219 -19.44 -7.37 11.37
N GLU A 220 -18.29 -6.86 11.83
CA GLU A 220 -17.63 -5.66 11.33
C GLU A 220 -16.11 -5.89 11.30
N TYR A 221 -15.48 -5.55 10.18
CA TYR A 221 -14.04 -5.67 10.02
C TYR A 221 -13.47 -4.58 9.13
N GLU A 222 -12.17 -4.34 9.30
CA GLU A 222 -11.41 -3.41 8.49
C GLU A 222 -10.44 -4.14 7.55
N ILE A 223 -10.22 -3.55 6.38
CA ILE A 223 -9.15 -3.88 5.45
C ILE A 223 -8.20 -2.68 5.39
N ILE A 224 -6.93 -2.93 5.66
CA ILE A 224 -5.85 -1.94 5.54
C ILE A 224 -5.28 -2.05 4.14
N ILE A 225 -5.16 -0.94 3.43
CA ILE A 225 -4.63 -0.90 2.07
C ILE A 225 -3.51 0.15 2.01
N ASP A 226 -2.37 -0.23 1.45
CA ASP A 226 -1.18 0.60 1.28
C ASP A 226 -0.71 0.56 -0.17
N TYR A 227 -0.19 1.68 -0.67
CA TYR A 227 0.33 1.81 -2.03
C TYR A 227 1.85 1.94 -2.01
N LYS A 228 2.53 1.15 -2.84
CA LYS A 228 3.97 1.23 -3.04
C LYS A 228 4.29 1.67 -4.46
N GLY A 229 4.98 2.81 -4.59
CA GLY A 229 5.53 3.34 -5.85
C GLY A 229 6.76 2.57 -6.34
N MET A 230 6.71 1.24 -6.30
CA MET A 230 7.78 0.34 -6.71
C MET A 230 7.19 -0.97 -7.24
N ARG A 231 8.05 -1.83 -7.80
CA ARG A 231 7.70 -3.20 -8.16
C ARG A 231 7.52 -4.04 -6.89
N ARG A 232 6.70 -5.08 -6.96
CA ARG A 232 6.65 -6.09 -5.91
C ARG A 232 8.05 -6.67 -5.68
N PRO A 233 8.53 -6.76 -4.44
CA PRO A 233 9.81 -7.39 -4.17
C PRO A 233 9.69 -8.91 -4.38
N SER A 234 10.81 -9.56 -4.60
CA SER A 234 10.89 -11.03 -4.61
C SER A 234 10.28 -11.59 -3.32
N ALA A 235 9.42 -12.60 -3.45
CA ALA A 235 8.71 -13.20 -2.33
C ALA A 235 9.38 -14.51 -1.90
N PRO A 236 9.44 -14.82 -0.59
CA PRO A 236 9.90 -16.12 -0.12
C PRO A 236 8.90 -17.22 -0.49
N THR A 237 9.41 -18.40 -0.80
CA THR A 237 8.60 -19.62 -0.84
C THR A 237 8.02 -19.95 0.54
N LYS A 238 7.02 -20.83 0.61
CA LYS A 238 6.43 -21.24 1.89
C LYS A 238 7.46 -21.79 2.87
N ASP A 239 8.41 -22.59 2.39
CA ASP A 239 9.46 -23.19 3.22
C ASP A 239 10.45 -22.12 3.72
N GLU A 240 10.88 -21.20 2.84
CA GLU A 240 11.73 -20.07 3.23
C GLU A 240 11.02 -19.14 4.23
N LEU A 241 9.70 -18.93 4.07
CA LEU A 241 8.90 -18.14 5.02
C LEU A 241 8.87 -18.79 6.40
N MET A 242 8.71 -20.12 6.49
CA MET A 242 8.74 -20.84 7.76
C MET A 242 10.10 -20.72 8.45
N GLU A 243 11.19 -20.75 7.68
CA GLU A 243 12.55 -20.57 8.18
C GLU A 243 12.78 -19.13 8.70
N ILE A 244 12.34 -18.12 7.93
CA ILE A 244 12.35 -16.70 8.34
C ILE A 244 11.59 -16.52 9.66
N GLN A 245 10.39 -17.10 9.78
CA GLN A 245 9.60 -17.03 11.01
C GLN A 245 10.33 -17.67 12.19
N SER A 246 11.00 -18.81 11.99
CA SER A 246 11.82 -19.42 13.04
C SER A 246 12.98 -18.52 13.47
N PHE A 247 13.67 -17.85 12.54
CA PHE A 247 14.73 -16.90 12.89
C PHE A 247 14.21 -15.68 13.63
N MET A 248 12.99 -15.22 13.32
CA MET A 248 12.33 -14.15 14.06
C MET A 248 12.07 -14.55 15.52
N GLU A 249 11.53 -15.74 15.75
CA GLU A 249 11.24 -16.24 17.10
C GLU A 249 12.52 -16.44 17.94
N ASN A 250 13.59 -16.88 17.30
CA ASN A 250 14.89 -17.11 17.93
C ASN A 250 15.75 -15.85 18.08
N GLY A 251 15.32 -14.72 17.49
CA GLY A 251 16.04 -13.44 17.56
C GLY A 251 17.32 -13.35 16.72
N THR A 252 17.48 -14.22 15.71
CA THR A 252 18.67 -14.30 14.85
C THR A 252 18.41 -13.83 13.42
N LEU A 253 17.21 -13.32 13.12
CA LEU A 253 16.79 -12.95 11.77
C LEU A 253 17.77 -12.02 11.04
N PHE A 254 18.25 -10.98 11.71
CA PHE A 254 19.01 -9.91 11.06
C PHE A 254 20.39 -10.34 10.53
N ASP A 255 20.87 -11.53 10.90
CA ASP A 255 22.13 -12.10 10.43
C ASP A 255 21.93 -13.22 9.39
N SER A 256 20.68 -13.54 9.02
CA SER A 256 20.36 -14.60 8.05
C SER A 256 20.46 -14.13 6.60
N GLU A 257 20.93 -15.02 5.71
CA GLU A 257 20.98 -14.74 4.27
C GLU A 257 19.56 -14.59 3.69
N GLU A 258 18.60 -15.34 4.25
CA GLU A 258 17.19 -15.31 3.89
C GLU A 258 16.55 -13.94 4.19
N TYR A 259 16.88 -13.33 5.33
CA TYR A 259 16.40 -11.99 5.65
C TYR A 259 16.93 -10.96 4.65
N GLU A 260 18.22 -10.96 4.34
CA GLU A 260 18.77 -9.98 3.40
C GLU A 260 18.23 -10.18 1.98
N LYS A 261 17.97 -11.43 1.58
CA LYS A 261 17.33 -11.75 0.30
C LYS A 261 15.90 -11.23 0.21
N TYR A 262 15.09 -11.39 1.26
CA TYR A 262 13.66 -11.03 1.27
C TYR A 262 13.33 -9.81 2.12
N LYS A 263 14.33 -8.98 2.40
CA LYS A 263 14.27 -7.86 3.35
C LYS A 263 13.09 -6.93 3.10
N VAL A 264 12.90 -6.51 1.85
CA VAL A 264 11.84 -5.56 1.47
C VAL A 264 10.46 -6.19 1.63
N TRP A 265 10.29 -7.46 1.26
CA TRP A 265 9.04 -8.21 1.44
C TRP A 265 8.67 -8.28 2.94
N ILE A 266 9.62 -8.68 3.78
CA ILE A 266 9.43 -8.80 5.23
C ILE A 266 9.11 -7.44 5.86
N GLN A 267 9.80 -6.37 5.44
CA GLN A 267 9.55 -5.02 5.95
C GLN A 267 8.14 -4.51 5.60
N HIS A 268 7.64 -4.81 4.40
CA HIS A 268 6.28 -4.48 3.99
C HIS A 268 5.23 -5.26 4.81
N GLU A 269 5.47 -6.55 5.05
CA GLU A 269 4.63 -7.36 5.95
C GLU A 269 4.61 -6.77 7.36
N TRP A 270 5.77 -6.43 7.93
CA TRP A 270 5.87 -5.79 9.25
C TRP A 270 5.17 -4.45 9.32
N GLN A 271 5.20 -3.66 8.24
CA GLN A 271 4.50 -2.39 8.18
C GLN A 271 2.99 -2.61 8.37
N ILE A 272 2.39 -3.48 7.57
CA ILE A 272 0.96 -3.79 7.61
C ILE A 272 0.55 -4.42 8.94
N LEU A 273 1.32 -5.39 9.45
CA LEU A 273 1.03 -6.03 10.74
C LEU A 273 1.12 -5.03 11.90
N THR A 274 2.07 -4.09 11.82
CA THR A 274 2.16 -3.02 12.82
C THR A 274 1.01 -2.04 12.69
N TYR A 275 0.56 -1.73 11.48
CA TYR A 275 -0.64 -0.92 11.25
C TYR A 275 -1.88 -1.58 11.84
N ALA A 276 -2.08 -2.88 11.58
CA ALA A 276 -3.18 -3.64 12.17
C ALA A 276 -3.14 -3.64 13.71
N TRP A 277 -1.95 -3.83 14.29
CA TRP A 277 -1.76 -3.77 15.74
C TRP A 277 -2.07 -2.38 16.32
N LEU A 278 -1.58 -1.32 15.67
CA LEU A 278 -1.84 0.07 16.09
C LEU A 278 -3.32 0.40 16.00
N ARG A 279 -3.96 0.05 14.87
CA ARG A 279 -5.37 0.30 14.60
C ARG A 279 -6.25 -0.38 15.64
N LYS A 280 -6.02 -1.67 15.93
CA LYS A 280 -6.73 -2.44 16.97
C LYS A 280 -6.69 -1.80 18.37
N ASN A 281 -5.68 -0.99 18.67
CA ASN A 281 -5.54 -0.33 19.97
C ASN A 281 -6.23 1.05 20.03
N GLN A 282 -6.81 1.53 18.94
CA GLN A 282 -7.54 2.80 18.91
C GLN A 282 -9.00 2.62 19.34
N GLU A 283 -9.54 3.63 20.03
CA GLU A 283 -10.96 3.66 20.38
C GLU A 283 -11.82 3.73 19.11
N ASN A 284 -12.92 2.97 19.08
CA ASN A 284 -13.86 2.86 17.95
C ASN A 284 -13.23 2.35 16.64
N SER A 285 -12.17 1.54 16.72
CA SER A 285 -11.66 0.80 15.56
C SER A 285 -12.34 -0.56 15.46
N ASP A 286 -12.69 -0.95 14.24
CA ASP A 286 -13.01 -2.35 13.96
C ASP A 286 -11.72 -3.16 13.89
N LYS A 287 -11.83 -4.49 14.02
CA LYS A 287 -10.67 -5.37 13.94
C LYS A 287 -10.18 -5.40 12.48
N PRO A 288 -8.93 -5.00 12.20
CA PRO A 288 -8.35 -5.22 10.88
C PRO A 288 -8.10 -6.72 10.71
N ILE A 289 -8.61 -7.30 9.62
CA ILE A 289 -8.46 -8.74 9.34
C ILE A 289 -7.64 -9.03 8.09
N VAL A 290 -7.51 -8.05 7.19
CA VAL A 290 -6.75 -8.17 5.95
C VAL A 290 -5.92 -6.92 5.75
N GLY A 291 -4.69 -7.11 5.28
CA GLY A 291 -3.86 -6.07 4.72
C GLY A 291 -3.59 -6.34 3.24
N ILE A 292 -3.68 -5.31 2.41
CA ILE A 292 -3.41 -5.38 0.97
C ILE A 292 -2.35 -4.35 0.63
N ILE A 293 -1.35 -4.74 -0.16
CA ILE A 293 -0.33 -3.83 -0.67
C ILE A 293 -0.43 -3.81 -2.19
N PHE A 294 -0.62 -2.63 -2.75
CA PHE A 294 -0.63 -2.41 -4.19
C PHE A 294 0.73 -1.93 -4.67
N TYR A 295 1.30 -2.62 -5.67
CA TYR A 295 2.59 -2.28 -6.28
C TYR A 295 2.37 -1.58 -7.62
N LEU A 296 2.51 -0.25 -7.64
CA LEU A 296 2.14 0.56 -8.81
C LEU A 296 2.98 0.31 -10.04
N ASN A 297 4.26 -0.06 -9.88
CA ASN A 297 5.11 -0.25 -11.04
C ASN A 297 4.67 -1.46 -11.87
N GLU A 298 3.91 -2.41 -11.31
CA GLU A 298 3.42 -3.56 -12.08
C GLU A 298 2.28 -3.19 -13.04
N LEU A 299 1.57 -2.07 -12.80
CA LEU A 299 0.55 -1.59 -13.74
C LEU A 299 1.16 -1.09 -15.05
N VAL A 300 2.33 -0.46 -14.95
CA VAL A 300 3.10 0.05 -16.08
C VAL A 300 4.59 -0.20 -15.77
N PRO A 301 5.08 -1.42 -16.07
CA PRO A 301 6.43 -1.82 -15.77
C PRO A 301 7.43 -1.12 -16.70
N SER A 302 8.57 -0.74 -16.13
CA SER A 302 9.76 -0.39 -16.92
C SER A 302 10.44 -1.65 -17.46
N ASN A 303 11.43 -1.47 -18.34
CA ASN A 303 12.23 -2.59 -18.85
C ASN A 303 12.91 -3.36 -17.69
N ASP A 304 13.45 -2.64 -16.70
CA ASP A 304 14.09 -3.26 -15.54
C ASP A 304 13.07 -4.00 -14.65
N ASP A 305 11.86 -3.44 -14.50
CA ASP A 305 10.77 -4.12 -13.78
C ASP A 305 10.40 -5.45 -14.46
N LEU A 306 10.28 -5.48 -15.80
CA LEU A 306 9.98 -6.71 -16.54
C LEU A 306 11.09 -7.77 -16.42
N LYS A 307 12.36 -7.36 -16.51
CA LYS A 307 13.49 -8.29 -16.30
C LYS A 307 13.42 -8.93 -14.91
N ALA A 308 13.18 -8.11 -13.89
CA ALA A 308 13.06 -8.59 -12.53
C ALA A 308 11.84 -9.51 -12.32
N ILE A 309 10.66 -9.16 -12.89
CA ILE A 309 9.47 -10.02 -12.84
C ILE A 309 9.75 -11.37 -13.51
N LYS A 310 10.38 -11.36 -14.69
CA LYS A 310 10.74 -12.58 -15.41
C LYS A 310 11.70 -13.46 -14.61
N GLU A 311 12.70 -12.86 -13.97
CA GLU A 311 13.62 -13.60 -13.11
C GLU A 311 12.94 -14.19 -11.87
N ASP A 312 12.07 -13.41 -11.21
CA ASP A 312 11.34 -13.86 -10.02
C ASP A 312 10.42 -15.04 -10.36
N LEU A 313 9.74 -14.99 -11.51
CA LEU A 313 8.91 -16.09 -12.00
C LEU A 313 9.72 -17.35 -12.32
N LEU A 314 10.90 -17.21 -12.94
CA LEU A 314 11.76 -18.36 -13.24
C LEU A 314 12.36 -19.02 -12.00
N LYS A 315 12.50 -18.27 -10.90
CA LYS A 315 13.09 -18.72 -9.64
C LYS A 315 12.03 -19.10 -8.59
N ASP A 316 10.74 -19.06 -8.92
CA ASP A 316 9.61 -19.21 -7.97
C ASP A 316 9.70 -18.23 -6.78
N GLN A 317 10.23 -17.03 -7.00
CA GLN A 317 10.40 -15.96 -6.02
C GLN A 317 9.26 -14.93 -6.08
N THR A 318 8.03 -15.43 -6.18
CA THR A 318 6.81 -14.63 -6.25
C THR A 318 5.70 -15.34 -5.50
N ASP A 319 4.74 -14.56 -5.00
CA ASP A 319 3.51 -15.03 -4.38
C ASP A 319 2.47 -15.51 -5.42
N ILE A 320 2.75 -15.35 -6.72
CA ILE A 320 1.90 -15.81 -7.82
C ILE A 320 2.50 -17.09 -8.42
N THR A 321 1.74 -18.17 -8.42
CA THR A 321 2.16 -19.42 -9.07
C THR A 321 2.00 -19.34 -10.59
N LEU A 322 2.84 -20.05 -11.36
CA LEU A 322 2.72 -20.12 -12.82
C LEU A 322 1.32 -20.55 -13.29
N ASN A 323 0.65 -21.42 -12.52
CA ASN A 323 -0.72 -21.88 -12.82
C ASN A 323 -1.79 -20.77 -12.68
N GLN A 324 -1.48 -19.68 -11.98
CA GLN A 324 -2.35 -18.51 -11.86
C GLN A 324 -2.10 -17.47 -12.94
N ILE A 325 -1.00 -17.60 -13.69
CA ILE A 325 -0.66 -16.70 -14.80
C ILE A 325 -1.31 -17.24 -16.07
N LEU A 326 -1.91 -16.34 -16.85
CA LEU A 326 -2.44 -16.71 -18.16
C LEU A 326 -1.27 -17.13 -19.07
N ASP A 327 -1.42 -18.27 -19.75
CA ASP A 327 -0.39 -18.79 -20.66
C ASP A 327 0.05 -17.73 -21.70
N GLU A 328 -0.89 -16.88 -22.13
CA GLU A 328 -0.63 -15.76 -23.05
C GLU A 328 0.30 -14.70 -22.45
N ASP A 329 0.09 -14.31 -21.18
CA ASP A 329 0.91 -13.30 -20.50
C ASP A 329 2.31 -13.82 -20.23
N TRP A 330 2.42 -15.10 -19.84
CA TRP A 330 3.70 -15.75 -19.68
C TRP A 330 4.48 -15.83 -20.99
N GLU A 331 3.83 -16.25 -22.09
CA GLU A 331 4.49 -16.31 -23.39
C GLU A 331 4.89 -14.91 -23.90
N ARG A 332 4.09 -13.87 -23.64
CA ARG A 332 4.46 -12.48 -23.94
C ARG A 332 5.72 -12.06 -23.17
N LEU A 333 5.75 -12.29 -21.85
CA LEU A 333 6.90 -11.94 -21.01
C LEU A 333 8.15 -12.75 -21.37
N ARG A 334 7.98 -14.03 -21.67
CA ARG A 334 9.08 -14.93 -22.03
C ARG A 334 9.73 -14.52 -23.35
N ASN A 335 8.92 -14.20 -24.34
CA ASN A 335 9.34 -13.82 -25.69
C ASN A 335 9.60 -12.31 -25.85
N TRP A 336 9.37 -11.51 -24.81
CA TRP A 336 9.65 -10.08 -24.81
C TRP A 336 11.14 -9.82 -25.09
N ASN A 337 11.39 -8.91 -26.04
CA ASN A 337 12.73 -8.49 -26.42
C ASN A 337 13.15 -7.25 -25.62
N GLU A 338 14.15 -7.43 -24.77
CA GLU A 338 14.72 -6.37 -23.92
C GLU A 338 15.33 -5.20 -24.72
N ASP A 339 15.74 -5.44 -25.97
CA ASP A 339 16.37 -4.47 -26.86
C ASP A 339 15.36 -3.74 -27.77
N SER A 340 14.05 -3.92 -27.56
CA SER A 340 13.02 -3.21 -28.32
C SER A 340 13.07 -1.69 -28.08
N GLU A 341 13.08 -0.90 -29.16
CA GLU A 341 13.08 0.58 -29.07
C GLU A 341 11.76 1.17 -28.57
N ILE A 342 10.68 0.38 -28.52
CA ILE A 342 9.36 0.84 -28.09
C ILE A 342 9.24 0.68 -26.58
N ALA A 343 9.02 1.80 -25.87
CA ALA A 343 8.77 1.78 -24.44
C ALA A 343 7.45 1.06 -24.12
N ILE A 344 7.46 0.13 -23.17
CA ILE A 344 6.36 -0.80 -22.85
C ILE A 344 5.03 -0.08 -22.54
N HIS A 345 5.06 1.10 -21.91
CA HIS A 345 3.86 1.88 -21.63
C HIS A 345 3.10 2.34 -22.90
N ARG A 346 3.74 2.28 -24.07
CA ARG A 346 3.12 2.54 -25.38
C ARG A 346 2.49 1.30 -26.03
N ASP A 347 2.80 0.10 -25.54
CA ASP A 347 2.34 -1.20 -26.08
C ASP A 347 1.20 -1.80 -25.23
N LEU A 348 1.05 -1.34 -23.99
CA LEU A 348 -0.06 -1.72 -23.10
C LEU A 348 -1.38 -1.01 -23.42
N SER A 349 -1.42 -0.09 -24.41
CA SER A 349 -2.53 0.83 -24.67
C SER A 349 -3.69 0.28 -25.50
N ASP A 350 -3.75 -1.03 -25.74
CA ASP A 350 -4.84 -1.68 -26.46
C ASP A 350 -5.73 -2.52 -25.55
#